data_AF-A0A543Q579-F1
#
_entry.id   AF-A0A543Q579-F1
#
_cell.length_a   1.000
_cell.length_b   1.000
_cell.length_c   1.000
_cell.angle_alpha   90.00
_cell.angle_beta   90.00
_cell.angle_gamma   90.00
#
_symmetry.space_group_name_H-M   'P 1'
#
loop_
_entity.id
_entity.type
_entity.pdbx_description
1 polymer ?
#
loop_
_entity_poly.entity_id
_entity_poly.type
_entity_poly.pdbx_seq_one_letter_code
_entity_poly.pdbx_strand_id
1 'polypeptide(L)'
;MSELALKSGEMSPTTRRVVCVLGMHRSGTSAIAKGLECWGIHMGDALISPGMDNPRGYWEDAQVVAINQKLMQRCDLAWNDVRILSTEVFLDGRHEDLTEQAFKLLEQRIAVWNNWGFKDPRTLRTLPFWLRVADLGGIDIQFVLAIRHPISVVASLQTRNGMDAVRSQLMWLAHWVPFLNLLENQKVAILHYDQVLEHPAQTMQRAGEHLGFAIHAERLHTYKHHFLTSKLRHHQAGNDSPENPLILPLVHKTMQVLGNCGVSPDTQFWQAWKLLQNEHQNLSGILDLIDHESERRRRRRTFWWKMTHVHR
;
A
#
# COMPACT_ATOMS: atom_id res chain seq x y z
N MET A 1 -0.56 -38.40 48.05
CA MET A 1 -0.14 -37.10 48.62
C MET A 1 1.30 -36.88 48.20
N SER A 2 1.67 -36.00 47.27
CA SER A 2 0.96 -34.93 46.57
C SER A 2 1.71 -34.65 45.27
N GLU A 3 1.01 -34.69 44.14
CA GLU A 3 1.36 -33.95 42.92
C GLU A 3 1.27 -32.46 43.24
N LEU A 4 2.39 -31.76 43.12
CA LEU A 4 2.44 -30.29 43.09
C LEU A 4 3.71 -29.86 42.35
N ALA A 5 3.68 -30.02 41.04
CA ALA A 5 4.50 -29.29 40.08
C ALA A 5 3.59 -28.79 38.97
N LEU A 6 2.70 -27.87 39.33
CA LEU A 6 1.80 -27.19 38.40
C LEU A 6 2.56 -26.09 37.67
N LYS A 7 2.86 -26.37 36.40
CA LYS A 7 2.79 -25.47 35.24
C LYS A 7 3.32 -24.04 35.44
N SER A 8 4.64 -23.87 35.32
CA SER A 8 5.16 -22.70 34.62
C SER A 8 4.76 -22.86 33.16
N GLY A 9 3.68 -22.19 32.74
CA GLY A 9 3.39 -22.03 31.33
C GLY A 9 4.57 -21.32 30.68
N GLU A 10 5.39 -22.05 29.93
CA GLU A 10 6.27 -21.46 28.94
C GLU A 10 5.37 -20.65 28.02
N MET A 11 5.32 -19.33 28.21
CA MET A 11 4.80 -18.44 27.19
C MET A 11 5.69 -18.69 25.98
N SER A 12 5.14 -19.30 24.93
CA SER A 12 5.79 -19.25 23.63
C SER A 12 6.16 -17.79 23.37
N PRO A 13 7.37 -17.50 22.85
CA PRO A 13 7.76 -16.12 22.59
C PRO A 13 6.65 -15.46 21.80
N THR A 14 6.00 -14.44 22.38
CA THR A 14 4.88 -13.75 21.75
C THR A 14 5.41 -13.19 20.44
N THR A 15 5.00 -13.78 19.32
CA THR A 15 5.48 -13.40 18.00
C THR A 15 4.99 -11.98 17.71
N ARG A 16 5.90 -11.02 17.83
CA ARG A 16 5.64 -9.61 17.54
C ARG A 16 5.73 -9.40 16.04
N ARG A 17 4.63 -8.97 15.43
CA ARG A 17 4.49 -8.85 13.99
C ARG A 17 4.03 -7.46 13.60
N VAL A 18 4.61 -6.97 12.51
CA VAL A 18 4.12 -5.79 11.80
C VAL A 18 3.42 -6.24 10.53
N VAL A 19 2.21 -5.77 10.27
CA VAL A 19 1.50 -6.04 9.02
C VAL A 19 1.31 -4.75 8.24
N CYS A 20 2.03 -4.64 7.12
CA CYS A 20 1.98 -3.49 6.24
C CYS A 20 0.97 -3.72 5.12
N VAL A 21 -0.07 -2.90 5.04
CA VAL A 21 -1.00 -2.95 3.91
C VAL A 21 -0.51 -2.03 2.80
N LEU A 22 -0.07 -2.64 1.71
CA LEU A 22 0.39 -1.98 0.50
C LEU A 22 -0.73 -1.88 -0.53
N GLY A 23 -0.73 -0.80 -1.30
CA GLY A 23 -1.61 -0.66 -2.44
C GLY A 23 -1.73 0.78 -2.88
N MET A 24 -1.93 0.97 -4.17
CA MET A 24 -2.13 2.29 -4.77
C MET A 24 -3.33 3.01 -4.12
N HIS A 25 -3.29 4.35 -4.09
CA HIS A 25 -4.44 5.15 -3.71
C HIS A 25 -5.71 4.67 -4.43
N ARG A 26 -6.83 4.67 -3.72
CA ARG A 26 -8.16 4.26 -4.23
C ARG A 26 -8.31 2.76 -4.55
N SER A 27 -7.32 1.93 -4.20
CA SER A 27 -7.39 0.46 -4.33
C SER A 27 -8.12 -0.24 -3.16
N GLY A 28 -8.97 0.46 -2.42
CA GLY A 28 -9.69 -0.12 -1.29
C GLY A 28 -8.81 -0.43 -0.07
N THR A 29 -7.62 0.17 -0.04
CA THR A 29 -6.58 -0.10 0.95
C THR A 29 -7.09 0.18 2.37
N SER A 30 -7.86 1.25 2.61
CA SER A 30 -8.48 1.56 3.91
C SER A 30 -9.45 0.48 4.39
N ALA A 31 -10.23 -0.11 3.47
CA ALA A 31 -11.15 -1.19 3.85
C ALA A 31 -10.39 -2.44 4.28
N ILE A 32 -9.35 -2.80 3.54
CA ILE A 32 -8.49 -3.94 3.88
C ILE A 32 -7.72 -3.68 5.18
N ALA A 33 -7.24 -2.45 5.43
CA ALA A 33 -6.59 -2.09 6.69
C ALA A 33 -7.53 -2.28 7.88
N LYS A 34 -8.78 -1.82 7.80
CA LYS A 34 -9.79 -2.10 8.83
C LYS A 34 -10.06 -3.59 8.97
N GLY A 35 -10.04 -4.34 7.87
CA GLY A 35 -10.19 -5.79 7.86
C GLY A 35 -9.13 -6.51 8.70
N LEU A 36 -7.91 -5.97 8.84
CA LEU A 36 -6.85 -6.60 9.64
C LEU A 36 -7.22 -6.82 11.10
N GLU A 37 -8.17 -6.06 11.65
CA GLU A 37 -8.68 -6.30 13.00
C GLU A 37 -9.27 -7.71 13.16
N CYS A 38 -9.80 -8.30 12.07
CA CYS A 38 -10.28 -9.68 12.04
C CYS A 38 -9.18 -10.69 12.40
N TRP A 39 -7.90 -10.32 12.31
CA TRP A 39 -6.73 -11.14 12.62
C TRP A 39 -6.08 -10.78 13.97
N GLY A 40 -6.74 -9.95 14.78
CA GLY A 40 -6.15 -9.50 16.04
C GLY A 40 -5.15 -8.35 15.87
N ILE A 41 -4.99 -7.81 14.66
CA ILE A 41 -4.03 -6.75 14.37
C ILE A 41 -4.63 -5.39 14.75
N HIS A 42 -3.87 -4.60 15.50
CA HIS A 42 -4.25 -3.25 15.88
C HIS A 42 -3.68 -2.24 14.88
N MET A 43 -4.51 -1.32 14.40
CA MET A 43 -4.06 -0.24 13.48
C MET A 43 -3.42 0.96 14.22
N GLY A 44 -3.49 0.96 15.55
CA GLY A 44 -3.06 2.06 16.41
C GLY A 44 -4.12 3.15 16.57
N ASP A 45 -3.85 4.09 17.49
CA ASP A 45 -4.81 5.11 17.92
C ASP A 45 -4.54 6.49 17.28
N ALA A 46 -3.32 6.74 16.82
CA ALA A 46 -2.89 8.01 16.23
C ALA A 46 -3.13 8.04 14.71
N LEU A 47 -4.38 7.82 14.29
CA LEU A 47 -4.77 7.74 12.88
C LEU A 47 -5.07 9.11 12.28
N ILE A 48 -4.75 9.29 11.00
CA ILE A 48 -5.19 10.45 10.21
C ILE A 48 -6.71 10.52 10.23
N SER A 49 -7.25 11.69 10.61
CA SER A 49 -8.68 11.92 10.71
C SER A 49 -9.39 11.70 9.37
N PRO A 50 -10.63 11.17 9.39
CA PRO A 50 -11.42 11.03 8.17
C PRO A 50 -11.61 12.36 7.43
N GLY A 51 -11.61 12.31 6.10
CA GLY A 51 -11.83 13.47 5.23
C GLY A 51 -13.03 13.26 4.29
N MET A 52 -13.38 14.28 3.52
CA MET A 52 -14.53 14.23 2.60
C MET A 52 -14.42 13.09 1.57
N ASP A 53 -13.20 12.79 1.09
CA ASP A 53 -12.96 11.73 0.10
C ASP A 53 -12.80 10.32 0.72
N ASN A 54 -12.82 10.23 2.06
CA ASN A 54 -12.86 8.98 2.83
C ASN A 54 -13.48 9.17 4.23
N PRO A 55 -14.82 9.28 4.32
CA PRO A 55 -15.53 9.56 5.56
C PRO A 55 -15.47 8.42 6.58
N ARG A 56 -15.06 7.21 6.17
CA ARG A 56 -14.88 6.05 7.05
C ARG A 56 -13.46 5.90 7.61
N GLY A 57 -12.61 6.91 7.39
CA GLY A 57 -11.25 6.97 7.88
C GLY A 57 -10.24 6.35 6.93
N TYR A 58 -9.03 6.93 6.92
CA TYR A 58 -7.93 6.46 6.07
C TYR A 58 -7.25 5.21 6.63
N TRP A 59 -7.27 5.04 7.97
CA TRP A 59 -6.53 3.99 8.68
C TRP A 59 -5.02 4.09 8.45
N GLU A 60 -4.53 5.32 8.33
CA GLU A 60 -3.12 5.67 8.13
C GLU A 60 -2.57 6.19 9.47
N ASP A 61 -1.49 5.59 10.00
CA ASP A 61 -0.81 6.10 11.21
C ASP A 61 -0.10 7.42 10.87
N ALA A 62 -0.36 8.45 11.67
CA ALA A 62 0.13 9.80 11.39
C ALA A 62 1.66 9.90 11.36
N GLN A 63 2.38 9.10 12.16
CA GLN A 63 3.84 9.11 12.18
C GLN A 63 4.41 8.37 10.96
N VAL A 64 3.80 7.26 10.54
CA VAL A 64 4.14 6.59 9.26
C VAL A 64 3.99 7.56 8.09
N VAL A 65 2.86 8.28 8.02
CA VAL A 65 2.60 9.27 6.96
C VAL A 65 3.64 10.38 7.00
N ALA A 66 3.98 10.91 8.18
CA ALA A 66 4.98 11.95 8.32
C ALA A 66 6.39 11.49 7.87
N ILE A 67 6.78 10.26 8.20
CA ILE A 67 8.05 9.67 7.76
C ILE A 67 8.06 9.53 6.24
N ASN A 68 7.02 8.95 5.64
CA ASN A 68 6.91 8.81 4.20
C ASN A 68 6.96 10.16 3.47
N GLN A 69 6.23 11.17 3.96
CA GLN A 69 6.24 12.50 3.37
C GLN A 69 7.62 13.16 3.44
N LYS A 70 8.30 13.10 4.59
CA LYS A 70 9.66 13.64 4.74
C LYS A 70 10.66 12.91 3.84
N LEU A 71 10.59 11.58 3.78
CA LEU A 71 11.46 10.77 2.93
C LEU A 71 11.25 11.13 1.45
N MET A 72 10.00 11.13 0.98
CA MET A 72 9.68 11.51 -0.40
C MET A 72 10.13 12.94 -0.72
N GLN A 73 9.94 13.90 0.20
CA GLN A 73 10.44 15.26 0.04
C GLN A 73 11.97 15.30 -0.11
N ARG A 74 12.72 14.50 0.68
CA ARG A 74 14.18 14.40 0.54
C ARG A 74 14.61 13.75 -0.77
N CYS A 75 13.75 12.92 -1.37
CA CYS A 75 13.97 12.33 -2.69
C CYS A 75 13.39 13.18 -3.84
N ASP A 76 12.93 14.40 -3.53
CA ASP A 76 12.25 15.32 -4.44
C ASP A 76 11.01 14.71 -5.13
N LEU A 77 10.40 13.69 -4.52
CA LEU A 77 9.36 12.88 -5.12
C LEU A 77 7.98 13.32 -4.65
N ALA A 78 7.09 13.66 -5.59
CA ALA A 78 5.69 13.91 -5.27
C ALA A 78 4.86 12.62 -5.28
N TRP A 79 3.76 12.60 -4.52
CA TRP A 79 2.85 11.43 -4.46
C TRP A 79 2.24 11.07 -5.82
N ASN A 80 2.15 12.04 -6.72
CA ASN A 80 1.56 11.89 -8.05
C ASN A 80 2.61 11.80 -9.17
N ASP A 81 3.90 11.67 -8.83
CA ASP A 81 4.96 11.47 -9.80
C ASP A 81 4.95 10.04 -10.34
N VAL A 82 5.30 9.91 -11.61
CA VAL A 82 5.37 8.65 -12.35
C VAL A 82 6.81 8.17 -12.58
N ARG A 83 7.81 9.02 -12.30
CA ARG A 83 9.23 8.69 -12.42
C ARG A 83 9.66 7.53 -11.52
N ILE A 84 10.67 6.81 -11.98
CA ILE A 84 11.25 5.66 -11.29
C ILE A 84 12.53 6.13 -10.60
N LEU A 85 12.58 5.99 -9.28
CA LEU A 85 13.81 6.20 -8.52
C LEU A 85 14.45 4.84 -8.23
N SER A 86 15.78 4.81 -8.16
CA SER A 86 16.50 3.60 -7.79
C SER A 86 16.39 3.35 -6.28
N THR A 87 16.67 2.12 -5.86
CA THR A 87 16.64 1.72 -4.45
C THR A 87 17.61 2.55 -3.61
N GLU A 88 18.78 2.85 -4.16
CA GLU A 88 19.87 3.58 -3.49
C GLU A 88 19.42 4.96 -3.00
N VAL A 89 18.54 5.64 -3.75
CA VAL A 89 17.98 6.95 -3.38
C VAL A 89 17.23 6.90 -2.04
N PHE A 90 16.57 5.78 -1.73
CA PHE A 90 15.84 5.57 -0.47
C PHE A 90 16.72 5.05 0.66
N LEU A 91 17.90 4.52 0.34
CA LEU A 91 18.85 3.94 1.30
C LEU A 91 20.06 4.85 1.57
N ASP A 92 20.08 6.06 1.00
CA ASP A 92 21.13 7.03 1.22
C ASP A 92 21.25 7.41 2.71
N GLY A 93 22.49 7.58 3.20
CA GLY A 93 22.79 7.92 4.60
C GLY A 93 22.16 9.23 5.07
N ARG A 94 21.79 10.13 4.15
CA ARG A 94 20.99 11.34 4.44
C ARG A 94 19.62 11.07 5.07
N HIS A 95 19.16 9.82 5.11
CA HIS A 95 17.90 9.40 5.73
C HIS A 95 18.07 8.65 7.06
N GLU A 96 19.27 8.68 7.65
CA GLU A 96 19.56 7.93 8.88
C GLU A 96 18.69 8.36 10.07
N ASP A 97 18.42 9.66 10.24
CA ASP A 97 17.49 10.16 11.27
C ASP A 97 16.05 9.66 11.06
N LEU A 98 15.61 9.50 9.80
CA LEU A 98 14.30 8.93 9.48
C LEU A 98 14.29 7.42 9.74
N THR A 99 15.40 6.74 9.44
CA THR A 99 15.59 5.31 9.73
C THR A 99 15.45 5.05 11.23
N GLU A 100 16.13 5.84 12.06
CA GLU A 100 16.05 5.74 13.52
C GLU A 100 14.63 6.04 14.04
N GLN A 101 13.98 7.09 13.52
CA GLN A 101 12.59 7.42 13.87
C GLN A 101 11.62 6.29 13.52
N ALA A 102 11.76 5.71 12.32
CA ALA A 102 10.92 4.62 11.85
C ALA A 102 11.14 3.34 12.67
N PHE A 103 12.39 3.00 12.97
CA PHE A 103 12.72 1.86 13.81
C PHE A 103 12.08 1.97 15.20
N LYS A 104 12.29 3.11 15.88
CA LYS A 104 11.68 3.40 17.19
C LYS A 104 10.16 3.32 17.14
N LEU A 105 9.55 3.83 16.06
CA LEU A 105 8.11 3.73 15.84
C LEU A 105 7.68 2.25 15.78
N LEU A 106 8.30 1.43 14.94
CA LEU A 106 7.94 0.02 14.81
C LEU A 106 8.06 -0.70 16.15
N GLU A 107 9.19 -0.53 16.86
CA GLU A 107 9.42 -1.15 18.18
C GLU A 107 8.37 -0.75 19.22
N GLN A 108 8.09 0.54 19.34
CA GLN A 108 7.09 1.04 20.28
C GLN A 108 5.71 0.47 20.00
N ARG A 109 5.32 0.40 18.73
CA ARG A 109 3.99 -0.06 18.30
C ARG A 109 3.83 -1.56 18.59
N ILE A 110 4.82 -2.39 18.24
CA ILE A 110 4.76 -3.84 18.53
C ILE A 110 4.93 -4.17 20.01
N ALA A 111 5.60 -3.32 20.80
CA ALA A 111 5.66 -3.48 22.26
C ALA A 111 4.30 -3.26 22.93
N VAL A 112 3.44 -2.40 22.36
CA VAL A 112 2.11 -2.11 22.89
C VAL A 112 1.07 -3.17 22.50
N TRP A 113 1.02 -3.58 21.21
CA TRP A 113 -0.08 -4.44 20.73
C TRP A 113 0.30 -5.86 20.30
N ASN A 114 1.60 -6.22 20.31
CA ASN A 114 2.16 -7.45 19.75
C ASN A 114 1.99 -7.61 18.24
N ASN A 115 0.76 -7.49 17.71
CA ASN A 115 0.45 -7.45 16.29
C ASN A 115 -0.03 -6.06 15.92
N TRP A 116 0.83 -5.29 15.25
CA TRP A 116 0.49 -3.94 14.80
C TRP A 116 0.43 -3.88 13.28
N GLY A 117 -0.55 -3.14 12.76
CA GLY A 117 -0.75 -2.92 11.35
C GLY A 117 -0.62 -1.45 11.00
N PHE A 118 -0.09 -1.16 9.82
CA PHE A 118 -0.12 0.20 9.29
C PHE A 118 -0.38 0.20 7.79
N LYS A 119 -0.77 1.37 7.30
CA LYS A 119 -0.78 1.64 5.87
C LYS A 119 -0.39 3.08 5.59
N ASP A 120 0.13 3.26 4.39
CA ASP A 120 0.12 4.51 3.64
C ASP A 120 0.30 4.09 2.16
N PRO A 121 -0.53 4.57 1.21
CA PRO A 121 -0.33 4.25 -0.21
C PRO A 121 1.08 4.59 -0.74
N ARG A 122 1.77 5.55 -0.11
CA ARG A 122 3.15 5.94 -0.43
C ARG A 122 4.18 4.90 -0.02
N THR A 123 3.84 4.00 0.91
CA THR A 123 4.75 2.94 1.37
C THR A 123 5.24 2.05 0.23
N LEU A 124 4.42 1.84 -0.82
CA LEU A 124 4.87 1.17 -2.03
C LEU A 124 6.03 1.88 -2.73
N ARG A 125 6.03 3.22 -2.73
CA ARG A 125 7.08 4.06 -3.32
C ARG A 125 8.31 4.17 -2.45
N THR A 126 8.18 3.95 -1.15
CA THR A 126 9.26 4.00 -0.16
C THR A 126 9.61 2.62 0.39
N LEU A 127 9.18 1.55 -0.29
CA LEU A 127 9.31 0.19 0.20
C LEU A 127 10.76 -0.22 0.54
N PRO A 128 11.79 0.15 -0.26
CA PRO A 128 13.16 -0.18 0.10
C PRO A 128 13.57 0.35 1.49
N PHE A 129 13.12 1.55 1.85
CA PHE A 129 13.38 2.16 3.15
C PHE A 129 12.74 1.35 4.29
N TRP A 130 11.47 0.96 4.15
CA TRP A 130 10.76 0.20 5.20
C TRP A 130 11.30 -1.22 5.38
N LEU A 131 11.73 -1.87 4.29
CA LEU A 131 12.41 -3.16 4.38
C LEU A 131 13.74 -3.05 5.13
N ARG A 132 14.53 -2.01 4.85
CA ARG A 132 15.78 -1.75 5.61
C ARG A 132 15.50 -1.50 7.10
N VAL A 133 14.48 -0.71 7.43
CA VAL A 133 14.12 -0.44 8.83
C VAL A 133 13.74 -1.73 9.57
N ALA A 134 12.95 -2.60 8.93
CA ALA A 134 12.58 -3.88 9.52
C ALA A 134 13.77 -4.83 9.70
N ASP A 135 14.65 -4.90 8.69
CA ASP A 135 15.86 -5.73 8.71
C ASP A 135 16.83 -5.32 9.83
N LEU A 136 17.13 -4.02 9.96
CA LEU A 136 17.97 -3.49 11.03
C LEU A 136 17.44 -3.82 12.44
N GLY A 137 16.12 -3.92 12.57
CA GLY A 137 15.45 -4.22 13.83
C GLY A 137 15.19 -5.70 14.10
N GLY A 138 15.46 -6.58 13.14
CA GLY A 138 15.01 -7.98 13.21
C GLY A 138 13.49 -8.11 13.38
N ILE A 139 12.72 -7.18 12.81
CA ILE A 139 11.26 -7.11 12.98
C ILE A 139 10.58 -7.98 11.92
N ASP A 140 9.73 -8.92 12.36
CA ASP A 140 8.88 -9.72 11.46
C ASP A 140 7.80 -8.81 10.84
N ILE A 141 8.09 -8.30 9.64
CA ILE A 141 7.15 -7.53 8.82
C ILE A 141 6.55 -8.41 7.73
N GLN A 142 5.23 -8.40 7.65
CA GLN A 142 4.43 -9.12 6.67
C GLN A 142 3.59 -8.14 5.85
N PHE A 143 3.22 -8.53 4.64
CA PHE A 143 2.60 -7.61 3.69
C PHE A 143 1.23 -8.09 3.23
N VAL A 144 0.31 -7.14 3.09
CA VAL A 144 -0.99 -7.36 2.46
C VAL A 144 -1.10 -6.45 1.25
N LEU A 145 -1.18 -7.03 0.05
CA LEU A 145 -1.37 -6.28 -1.19
C LEU A 145 -2.85 -6.07 -1.45
N ALA A 146 -3.31 -4.83 -1.27
CA ALA A 146 -4.67 -4.41 -1.58
C ALA A 146 -4.78 -4.02 -3.05
N ILE A 147 -5.35 -4.92 -3.86
CA ILE A 147 -5.41 -4.79 -5.30
C ILE A 147 -6.81 -4.38 -5.73
N ARG A 148 -6.87 -3.42 -6.64
CA ARG A 148 -8.09 -3.04 -7.35
C ARG A 148 -7.78 -2.79 -8.81
N HIS A 149 -8.78 -3.08 -9.62
CA HIS A 149 -8.72 -2.85 -11.05
C HIS A 149 -8.30 -1.42 -11.42
N PRO A 150 -7.32 -1.23 -12.32
CA PRO A 150 -6.78 0.09 -12.68
C PRO A 150 -7.84 1.05 -13.22
N ILE A 151 -8.77 0.60 -14.08
CA ILE A 151 -9.90 1.44 -14.56
C ILE A 151 -10.68 2.07 -13.39
N SER A 152 -11.02 1.27 -12.37
CA SER A 152 -11.75 1.76 -11.19
C SER A 152 -10.92 2.77 -10.39
N VAL A 153 -9.60 2.59 -10.33
CA VAL A 153 -8.67 3.53 -9.70
C VAL A 153 -8.62 4.85 -10.49
N VAL A 154 -8.47 4.78 -11.82
CA VAL A 154 -8.45 5.94 -12.73
C VAL A 154 -9.73 6.75 -12.62
N ALA A 155 -10.91 6.11 -12.68
CA ALA A 155 -12.19 6.79 -12.53
C ALA A 155 -12.33 7.49 -11.16
N SER A 156 -11.81 6.87 -10.10
CA SER A 156 -11.80 7.48 -8.76
C SER A 156 -10.86 8.67 -8.66
N LEU A 157 -9.68 8.61 -9.28
CA LEU A 157 -8.71 9.71 -9.32
C LEU A 157 -9.21 10.89 -10.17
N GLN A 158 -9.87 10.60 -11.29
CA GLN A 158 -10.53 11.62 -12.10
C GLN A 158 -11.61 12.34 -11.29
N THR A 159 -12.48 11.61 -10.59
CA THR A 159 -13.54 12.20 -9.76
C THR A 159 -12.97 13.05 -8.61
N ARG A 160 -11.90 12.57 -7.95
CA ARG A 160 -11.33 13.24 -6.77
C ARG A 160 -10.45 14.44 -7.12
N ASN A 161 -9.61 14.31 -8.15
CA ASN A 161 -8.53 15.25 -8.44
C ASN A 161 -8.59 15.87 -9.85
N GLY A 162 -9.54 15.45 -10.70
CA GLY A 162 -9.55 15.82 -12.12
C GLY A 162 -8.32 15.30 -12.87
N MET A 163 -7.74 14.18 -12.43
CA MET A 163 -6.47 13.68 -12.94
C MET A 163 -6.65 12.91 -14.25
N ASP A 164 -5.92 13.35 -15.28
CA ASP A 164 -5.85 12.71 -16.59
C ASP A 164 -5.72 11.17 -16.52
N ALA A 165 -6.40 10.48 -17.44
CA ALA A 165 -6.49 9.02 -17.45
C ALA A 165 -5.13 8.35 -17.70
N VAL A 166 -4.33 8.87 -18.63
CA VAL A 166 -3.00 8.33 -18.93
C VAL A 166 -2.08 8.55 -17.73
N ARG A 167 -2.07 9.75 -17.15
CA ARG A 167 -1.27 10.02 -15.94
C ARG A 167 -1.71 9.14 -14.77
N SER A 168 -3.01 8.94 -14.56
CA SER A 168 -3.53 8.06 -13.49
C SER A 168 -3.07 6.61 -13.67
N GLN A 169 -3.01 6.12 -14.90
CA GLN A 169 -2.51 4.80 -15.25
C GLN A 169 -1.00 4.65 -15.04
N LEU A 170 -0.21 5.62 -15.48
CA LEU A 170 1.24 5.65 -15.24
C LEU A 170 1.54 5.75 -13.75
N MET A 171 0.77 6.53 -13.00
CA MET A 171 0.90 6.61 -11.54
C MET A 171 0.57 5.25 -10.89
N TRP A 172 -0.43 4.52 -11.38
CA TRP A 172 -0.74 3.18 -10.89
C TRP A 172 0.45 2.21 -11.12
N LEU A 173 1.08 2.25 -12.30
CA LEU A 173 2.30 1.46 -12.57
C LEU A 173 3.46 1.86 -11.66
N ALA A 174 3.71 3.17 -11.50
CA ALA A 174 4.78 3.69 -10.67
C ALA A 174 4.66 3.30 -9.19
N HIS A 175 3.46 2.99 -8.71
CA HIS A 175 3.27 2.47 -7.35
C HIS A 175 3.51 0.96 -7.26
N TRP A 176 3.04 0.18 -8.23
CA TRP A 176 3.15 -1.28 -8.13
C TRP A 176 4.51 -1.80 -8.57
N VAL A 177 4.98 -1.38 -9.74
CA VAL A 177 6.03 -2.10 -10.45
C VAL A 177 7.44 -1.93 -9.85
N PRO A 178 7.91 -0.72 -9.47
CA PRO A 178 9.32 -0.49 -9.19
C PRO A 178 9.94 -1.36 -8.09
N PHE A 179 9.20 -1.65 -7.02
CA PHE A 179 9.80 -2.25 -5.81
C PHE A 179 9.13 -3.54 -5.33
N LEU A 180 8.05 -4.00 -5.98
CA LEU A 180 7.32 -5.17 -5.46
C LEU A 180 8.17 -6.45 -5.47
N ASN A 181 9.13 -6.58 -6.39
CA ASN A 181 10.08 -7.71 -6.42
C ASN A 181 10.91 -7.83 -5.13
N LEU A 182 11.08 -6.75 -4.36
CA LEU A 182 11.77 -6.80 -3.07
C LEU A 182 11.01 -7.64 -2.01
N LEU A 183 9.74 -7.97 -2.29
CA LEU A 183 8.92 -8.82 -1.44
C LEU A 183 9.02 -10.32 -1.78
N GLU A 184 9.84 -10.74 -2.76
CA GLU A 184 9.96 -12.14 -3.19
C GLU A 184 10.27 -13.11 -2.03
N ASN A 185 11.04 -12.65 -1.05
CA ASN A 185 11.43 -13.43 0.13
C ASN A 185 10.63 -13.05 1.40
N GLN A 186 9.56 -12.27 1.26
CA GLN A 186 8.73 -11.81 2.38
C GLN A 186 7.41 -12.59 2.43
N LYS A 187 6.74 -12.60 3.59
CA LYS A 187 5.37 -13.14 3.69
C LYS A 187 4.38 -12.12 3.12
N VAL A 188 3.68 -12.50 2.05
CA VAL A 188 2.79 -11.61 1.29
C VAL A 188 1.43 -12.28 1.05
N ALA A 189 0.36 -11.63 1.48
CA ALA A 189 -1.01 -11.99 1.08
C ALA A 189 -1.59 -10.98 0.08
N ILE A 190 -2.13 -11.47 -1.03
CA ILE A 190 -2.85 -10.66 -2.02
C ILE A 190 -4.35 -10.67 -1.71
N LEU A 191 -4.93 -9.48 -1.63
CA LEU A 191 -6.35 -9.25 -1.43
C LEU A 191 -6.93 -8.38 -2.53
N HIS A 192 -7.80 -8.96 -3.36
CA HIS A 192 -8.61 -8.22 -4.31
C HIS A 192 -9.74 -7.52 -3.56
N TYR A 193 -9.77 -6.20 -3.63
CA TYR A 193 -10.78 -5.37 -3.00
C TYR A 193 -12.21 -5.82 -3.34
N ASP A 194 -12.44 -6.14 -4.60
CA ASP A 194 -13.74 -6.59 -5.09
C ASP A 194 -14.18 -7.94 -4.47
N GLN A 195 -13.24 -8.88 -4.30
CA GLN A 195 -13.51 -10.15 -3.61
C GLN A 195 -13.72 -9.96 -2.11
N VAL A 196 -13.01 -9.02 -1.48
CA VAL A 196 -13.22 -8.68 -0.06
C VAL A 196 -14.64 -8.14 0.17
N LEU A 197 -15.21 -7.40 -0.78
CA LEU A 197 -16.60 -6.93 -0.68
C LEU A 197 -17.62 -8.05 -0.90
N GLU A 198 -17.37 -8.96 -1.84
CA GLU A 198 -18.30 -10.03 -2.22
C GLU A 198 -18.26 -11.22 -1.26
N HIS A 199 -17.06 -11.62 -0.84
CA HIS A 199 -16.80 -12.81 -0.03
C HIS A 199 -15.89 -12.52 1.18
N PRO A 200 -16.22 -11.53 2.04
CA PRO A 200 -15.33 -11.05 3.11
C PRO A 200 -14.83 -12.16 4.03
N ALA A 201 -15.71 -13.08 4.46
CA ALA A 201 -15.33 -14.15 5.37
C ALA A 201 -14.27 -15.08 4.77
N GLN A 202 -14.52 -15.59 3.56
CA GLN A 202 -13.62 -16.51 2.88
C GLN A 202 -12.27 -15.85 2.55
N THR A 203 -12.31 -14.63 2.03
CA THR A 203 -11.12 -13.89 1.63
C THR A 203 -10.24 -13.56 2.84
N MET A 204 -10.82 -13.07 3.93
CA MET A 204 -10.08 -12.76 5.16
C MET A 204 -9.56 -14.02 5.85
N GLN A 205 -10.31 -15.13 5.81
CA GLN A 205 -9.85 -16.40 6.39
C GLN A 205 -8.61 -16.94 5.66
N ARG A 206 -8.68 -17.08 4.33
CA ARG A 206 -7.56 -17.63 3.54
C ARG A 206 -6.28 -16.82 3.66
N ALA A 207 -6.39 -15.49 3.64
CA ALA A 207 -5.24 -14.60 3.81
C ALA A 207 -4.67 -14.65 5.24
N GLY A 208 -5.54 -14.73 6.26
CA GLY A 208 -5.13 -14.91 7.65
C GLY A 208 -4.35 -16.21 7.85
N GLU A 209 -4.89 -17.34 7.38
CA GLU A 209 -4.25 -18.65 7.45
C GLU A 209 -2.86 -18.65 6.79
N HIS A 210 -2.74 -18.04 5.61
CA HIS A 210 -1.46 -17.90 4.91
C HIS A 210 -0.42 -17.09 5.70
N LEU A 211 -0.85 -15.99 6.35
CA LEU A 211 0.02 -15.13 7.15
C LEU A 211 0.24 -15.65 8.60
N GLY A 212 -0.43 -16.74 8.98
CA GLY A 212 -0.35 -17.30 10.34
C GLY A 212 -1.17 -16.54 11.38
N PHE A 213 -2.33 -16.03 10.99
CA PHE A 213 -3.32 -15.40 11.88
C PHE A 213 -4.64 -16.18 11.89
N ALA A 214 -5.22 -16.34 13.08
CA ALA A 214 -6.55 -16.88 13.25
C ALA A 214 -7.61 -15.77 13.07
N ILE A 215 -8.78 -16.14 12.57
CA ILE A 215 -9.89 -15.21 12.40
C ILE A 215 -10.69 -15.06 13.70
N HIS A 216 -10.96 -13.82 14.10
CA HIS A 216 -11.82 -13.48 15.24
C HIS A 216 -13.25 -13.29 14.75
N ALA A 217 -14.15 -14.22 15.09
CA ALA A 217 -15.52 -14.27 14.58
C ALA A 217 -16.32 -12.97 14.84
N GLU A 218 -16.23 -12.39 16.04
CA GLU A 218 -16.94 -11.15 16.39
C GLU A 218 -16.44 -9.93 15.60
N ARG A 219 -15.13 -9.84 15.40
CA ARG A 219 -14.51 -8.76 14.61
C ARG A 219 -14.85 -8.91 13.13
N LEU A 220 -14.87 -10.14 12.62
CA LEU A 220 -15.32 -10.43 11.27
C LEU A 220 -16.80 -10.07 11.06
N HIS A 221 -17.66 -10.40 12.02
CA HIS A 221 -19.08 -10.02 11.98
C HIS A 221 -19.21 -8.49 11.91
N THR A 222 -18.50 -7.77 12.78
CA THR A 222 -18.51 -6.30 12.80
C THR A 222 -18.00 -5.71 11.50
N TYR A 223 -16.89 -6.22 10.98
CA TYR A 223 -16.31 -5.77 9.71
C TYR A 223 -17.30 -5.95 8.55
N LYS A 224 -17.93 -7.12 8.45
CA LYS A 224 -18.89 -7.44 7.39
C LYS A 224 -20.17 -6.60 7.46
N HIS A 225 -20.74 -6.43 8.65
CA HIS A 225 -22.10 -5.89 8.81
C HIS A 225 -22.14 -4.39 9.17
N HIS A 226 -21.06 -3.84 9.74
CA HIS A 226 -21.03 -2.45 10.20
C HIS A 226 -20.05 -1.56 9.44
N PHE A 227 -19.01 -2.13 8.84
CA PHE A 227 -18.01 -1.35 8.11
C PHE A 227 -18.13 -1.49 6.59
N LEU A 228 -18.16 -2.72 6.07
CA LEU A 228 -18.30 -2.96 4.64
C LEU A 228 -19.71 -2.61 4.17
N THR A 229 -19.79 -1.93 3.02
CA THR A 229 -21.06 -1.67 2.33
C THR A 229 -20.84 -1.71 0.83
N SER A 230 -21.85 -2.17 0.07
CA SER A 230 -21.83 -2.09 -1.39
C SER A 230 -21.56 -0.67 -1.92
N LYS A 231 -21.98 0.36 -1.18
CA LYS A 231 -21.70 1.77 -1.48
C LYS A 231 -20.21 2.13 -1.50
N LEU A 232 -19.33 1.28 -0.97
CA LEU A 232 -17.87 1.47 -1.10
C LEU A 232 -17.38 1.16 -2.53
N ARG A 233 -18.12 0.35 -3.29
CA ARG A 233 -17.86 0.10 -4.72
C ARG A 233 -18.44 1.24 -5.57
N HIS A 234 -17.73 2.37 -5.61
CA HIS A 234 -18.12 3.53 -6.42
C HIS A 234 -17.91 3.35 -7.93
N HIS A 235 -16.97 2.47 -8.30
CA HIS A 235 -16.62 2.17 -9.69
C HIS A 235 -16.35 0.67 -9.81
N GLN A 236 -16.90 0.06 -10.86
CA GLN A 236 -16.71 -1.33 -11.22
C GLN A 236 -16.12 -1.37 -12.64
N ALA A 237 -15.09 -2.19 -12.85
CA ALA A 237 -14.59 -2.43 -14.18
C ALA A 237 -15.60 -3.32 -14.94
N GLY A 238 -15.88 -2.97 -16.20
CA GLY A 238 -16.57 -3.87 -17.13
C GLY A 238 -15.64 -4.97 -17.64
N ASN A 239 -16.04 -5.69 -18.69
CA ASN A 239 -15.18 -6.72 -19.29
C ASN A 239 -13.83 -6.12 -19.74
N ASP A 240 -12.76 -6.59 -19.10
CA ASP A 240 -11.39 -6.15 -19.35
C ASP A 240 -10.82 -6.97 -20.51
N SER A 241 -11.04 -6.50 -21.73
CA SER A 241 -10.41 -7.06 -22.93
C SER A 241 -9.01 -6.47 -23.10
N PRO A 242 -7.99 -7.26 -23.52
CA PRO A 242 -6.70 -6.74 -23.95
C PRO A 242 -6.80 -5.69 -25.06
N GLU A 243 -7.93 -5.68 -25.79
CA GLU A 243 -8.22 -4.72 -26.85
C GLU A 243 -8.86 -3.42 -26.35
N ASN A 244 -9.05 -3.24 -25.03
CA ASN A 244 -9.59 -2.00 -24.50
C ASN A 244 -8.60 -0.85 -24.77
N PRO A 245 -8.88 0.07 -25.72
CA PRO A 245 -7.93 1.10 -26.11
C PRO A 245 -7.71 2.14 -25.00
N LEU A 246 -8.49 2.08 -23.93
CA LEU A 246 -8.40 2.98 -22.79
C LEU A 246 -7.34 2.54 -21.77
N ILE A 247 -6.80 1.33 -21.86
CA ILE A 247 -5.79 0.81 -20.92
C ILE A 247 -4.42 0.70 -21.60
N LEU A 248 -3.38 1.26 -20.98
CA LEU A 248 -2.01 1.11 -21.46
C LEU A 248 -1.60 -0.37 -21.43
N PRO A 249 -0.92 -0.91 -22.47
CA PRO A 249 -0.57 -2.32 -22.53
C PRO A 249 0.17 -2.85 -21.29
N LEU A 250 1.10 -2.06 -20.75
CA LEU A 250 1.84 -2.45 -19.54
C LEU A 250 0.93 -2.48 -18.30
N VAL A 251 -0.03 -1.57 -18.17
CA VAL A 251 -1.05 -1.61 -17.09
C VAL A 251 -1.87 -2.88 -17.16
N HIS A 252 -2.34 -3.24 -18.36
CA HIS A 252 -3.12 -4.45 -18.57
C HIS A 252 -2.31 -5.70 -18.22
N LYS A 253 -1.07 -5.84 -18.71
CA LYS A 253 -0.18 -6.96 -18.35
C LYS A 253 0.06 -7.04 -16.85
N THR A 254 0.37 -5.92 -16.20
CA THR A 254 0.57 -5.87 -14.75
C THR A 254 -0.68 -6.28 -13.98
N MET A 255 -1.87 -5.81 -14.41
CA MET A 255 -3.14 -6.21 -13.78
C MET A 255 -3.43 -7.70 -13.98
N GLN A 256 -3.10 -8.28 -15.13
CA GLN A 256 -3.25 -9.73 -15.35
C GLN A 256 -2.36 -10.55 -14.41
N VAL A 257 -1.09 -10.16 -14.24
CA VAL A 257 -0.17 -10.86 -13.32
C VAL A 257 -0.66 -10.74 -11.87
N LEU A 258 -1.10 -9.55 -11.44
CA LEU A 258 -1.70 -9.34 -10.13
C LEU A 258 -3.04 -10.11 -9.95
N GLY A 259 -3.88 -10.13 -10.98
CA GLY A 259 -5.24 -10.69 -10.96
C GLY A 259 -5.29 -12.21 -11.01
N ASN A 260 -4.32 -12.82 -11.68
CA ASN A 260 -4.22 -14.28 -11.78
C ASN A 260 -3.52 -14.89 -10.56
N CYS A 261 -2.89 -14.07 -9.72
CA CYS A 261 -2.26 -14.54 -8.50
C CYS A 261 -3.33 -14.96 -7.48
N GLY A 262 -3.10 -16.12 -6.85
CA GLY A 262 -3.87 -16.51 -5.67
C GLY A 262 -3.54 -15.64 -4.46
N VAL A 263 -3.89 -16.13 -3.28
CA VAL A 263 -3.60 -15.43 -2.01
C VAL A 263 -2.09 -15.20 -1.81
N SER A 264 -1.24 -16.09 -2.29
CA SER A 264 0.22 -15.98 -2.18
C SER A 264 0.87 -15.91 -3.56
N PRO A 265 1.82 -14.99 -3.77
CA PRO A 265 2.75 -15.05 -4.90
C PRO A 265 3.51 -16.38 -4.93
N ASP A 266 3.69 -16.95 -6.11
CA ASP A 266 4.54 -18.11 -6.36
C ASP A 266 5.76 -17.73 -7.22
N THR A 267 6.60 -18.72 -7.55
CA THR A 267 7.79 -18.50 -8.40
C THR A 267 7.43 -17.94 -9.78
N GLN A 268 6.30 -18.37 -10.36
CA GLN A 268 5.86 -17.92 -11.68
C GLN A 268 5.43 -16.45 -11.65
N PHE A 269 4.73 -16.04 -10.58
CA PHE A 269 4.40 -14.63 -10.33
C PHE A 269 5.66 -13.76 -10.30
N TRP A 270 6.68 -14.14 -9.54
CA TRP A 270 7.90 -13.33 -9.41
C TRP A 270 8.73 -13.29 -10.70
N GLN A 271 8.76 -14.38 -11.46
CA GLN A 271 9.37 -14.39 -12.80
C GLN A 271 8.65 -13.44 -13.76
N ALA A 272 7.31 -13.48 -13.79
CA ALA A 272 6.52 -12.55 -14.59
C ALA A 272 6.70 -11.10 -14.12
N TRP A 273 6.81 -10.87 -12.81
CA TRP A 273 7.02 -9.54 -12.25
C TRP A 273 8.36 -8.92 -12.66
N LYS A 274 9.44 -9.71 -12.69
CA LYS A 274 10.77 -9.26 -13.15
C LYS A 274 10.71 -8.77 -14.60
N LEU A 275 9.94 -9.43 -15.46
CA LEU A 275 9.73 -8.98 -16.85
C LEU A 275 8.98 -7.64 -16.90
N LEU A 276 7.90 -7.49 -16.12
CA LEU A 276 7.16 -6.23 -16.02
C LEU A 276 8.03 -5.08 -15.50
N GLN A 277 8.90 -5.36 -14.53
CA GLN A 277 9.83 -4.38 -13.99
C GLN A 277 10.83 -3.90 -15.04
N ASN A 278 11.37 -4.81 -15.85
CA ASN A 278 12.26 -4.45 -16.96
C ASN A 278 11.53 -3.61 -18.03
N GLU A 279 10.31 -4.01 -18.42
CA GLU A 279 9.49 -3.22 -19.35
C GLU A 279 9.20 -1.81 -18.80
N HIS A 280 8.88 -1.69 -17.51
CA HIS A 280 8.65 -0.40 -16.86
C HIS A 280 9.93 0.45 -16.78
N GLN A 281 11.07 -0.17 -16.48
CA GLN A 281 12.36 0.52 -16.40
C GLN A 281 12.79 1.09 -17.77
N ASN A 282 12.44 0.42 -18.86
CA ASN A 282 12.66 0.95 -20.22
C ASN A 282 11.89 2.26 -20.50
N LEU A 283 10.85 2.55 -19.70
CA LEU A 283 10.10 3.81 -19.78
C LEU A 283 10.69 4.92 -18.90
N SER A 284 11.72 4.66 -18.08
CA SER A 284 12.28 5.64 -17.12
C SER A 284 12.51 7.02 -17.73
N GLY A 285 13.21 7.10 -18.87
CA GLY A 285 13.50 8.38 -19.53
C GLY A 285 12.25 9.18 -19.95
N ILE A 286 11.17 8.52 -20.42
CA ILE A 286 9.93 9.22 -20.77
C ILE A 286 9.12 9.61 -19.53
N LEU A 287 9.14 8.77 -18.48
CA LEU A 287 8.47 9.06 -17.21
C LEU A 287 9.09 10.28 -16.52
N ASP A 288 10.41 10.41 -16.55
CA ASP A 288 11.13 11.58 -16.04
C ASP A 288 10.72 12.86 -16.78
N LEU A 289 10.63 12.80 -18.12
CA LEU A 289 10.20 13.93 -18.93
C LEU A 289 8.75 14.35 -18.63
N ILE A 290 7.86 13.38 -18.40
CA ILE A 290 6.45 13.63 -18.05
C ILE A 290 6.34 14.41 -16.73
N ASP A 291 7.11 14.05 -15.71
CA ASP A 291 7.08 14.75 -14.42
C ASP A 291 7.76 16.11 -14.50
N HIS A 292 8.89 16.23 -15.19
CA HIS A 292 9.55 17.52 -15.41
C HIS A 292 8.66 18.53 -16.13
N GLU A 293 7.93 18.09 -17.17
CA GLU A 293 6.99 18.96 -17.88
C GLU A 293 5.77 19.32 -17.01
N SER A 294 5.29 18.38 -16.18
CA SER A 294 4.21 18.64 -15.22
C SER A 294 4.61 19.70 -14.20
N GLU A 295 5.84 19.63 -13.68
CA GLU A 295 6.41 20.65 -12.80
C GLU A 295 6.57 22.00 -13.49
N ARG A 296 7.12 22.03 -14.70
CA ARG A 296 7.27 23.25 -15.50
C ARG A 296 5.93 23.96 -15.69
N ARG A 297 4.87 23.21 -16.03
CA ARG A 297 3.50 23.74 -16.17
C ARG A 297 2.97 24.30 -14.85
N ARG A 298 3.20 23.61 -13.73
CA ARG A 298 2.78 24.09 -12.39
C ARG A 298 3.49 25.39 -11.99
N ARG A 299 4.81 25.48 -12.23
CA ARG A 299 5.60 26.70 -11.96
C ARG A 299 5.11 27.87 -12.81
N ARG A 300 4.85 27.64 -14.12
CA ARG A 300 4.27 28.65 -15.01
C ARG A 300 2.90 29.14 -14.52
N ARG A 301 1.96 28.24 -14.21
CA ARG A 301 0.63 28.63 -13.70
C ARG A 301 0.71 29.45 -12.42
N THR A 302 1.59 29.06 -11.49
CA THR A 302 1.80 29.79 -10.23
C THR A 302 2.38 31.18 -10.46
N PHE A 303 3.33 31.31 -11.38
CA PHE A 303 3.90 32.59 -11.80
C PHE A 303 2.83 33.52 -12.39
N TRP A 304 2.03 33.02 -13.34
CA TRP A 304 0.93 33.79 -13.97
C TRP A 304 -0.17 34.18 -12.96
N TRP A 305 -0.51 33.30 -12.02
CA TRP A 305 -1.47 33.62 -10.96
C TRP A 305 -0.95 34.75 -10.06
N LYS A 306 0.32 34.68 -9.63
CA LYS A 306 0.95 35.77 -8.87
C LYS A 306 0.97 37.08 -9.68
N MET A 307 1.29 37.03 -10.97
CA MET A 307 1.35 38.23 -11.81
C MET A 307 -0.01 38.90 -12.02
N THR A 308 -1.09 38.12 -12.07
CA THR A 308 -2.46 38.63 -12.28
C THR A 308 -3.17 39.07 -10.99
N HIS A 309 -2.69 38.64 -9.81
CA HIS A 309 -3.29 38.95 -8.51
C HIS A 309 -2.44 39.89 -7.64
N VAL A 310 -1.29 40.38 -8.13
CA VAL A 310 -0.49 41.44 -7.49
C VAL A 310 -1.01 42.85 -7.81
N HIS A 311 -2.06 42.98 -8.63
CA HIS A 311 -2.72 44.24 -8.98
C HIS A 311 -4.20 44.34 -8.53
N ARG A 312 -4.58 43.59 -7.49
CA ARG A 312 -5.85 43.76 -6.76
C ARG A 312 -5.56 43.90 -5.27
#